data_AF-A0A958U2Y1-F1
#
_entry.id   AF-A0A958U2Y1-F1
#
_cell.length_a   1.000
_cell.length_b   1.000
_cell.length_c   1.000
_cell.angle_alpha   90.00
_cell.angle_beta   90.00
_cell.angle_gamma   90.00
#
_symmetry.space_group_name_H-M   'P 1'
#
loop_
_entity.id
_entity.type
_entity.pdbx_description
1 polymer ?
#
loop_
_entity_poly.entity_id
_entity_poly.type
_entity_poly.pdbx_seq_one_letter_code
_entity_poly.pdbx_strand_id
1 'polypeptide(L)' 'MPYGFYQFVRFVALIGFGILAYKANEQNQKTEMIIFGGLALLFQPFFKIALGREMWNIADVIVGIGLIGSLIMNRTKSQR' A
#
# COMPACT_ATOMS: atom_id res chain seq x y z
N MET A 1 -4.49 -14.74 -18.27
CA MET A 1 -3.28 -14.02 -17.80
C MET A 1 -2.50 -14.96 -16.87
N PRO A 2 -1.19 -15.19 -17.07
CA PRO A 2 -0.44 -16.20 -16.32
C PRO A 2 -0.35 -15.81 -14.83
N TYR A 3 -0.91 -16.67 -13.97
CA TYR A 3 -1.09 -16.43 -12.53
C TYR A 3 0.22 -16.13 -11.78
N GLY A 4 1.35 -16.64 -12.29
CA GLY A 4 2.67 -16.42 -11.72
C GLY A 4 3.15 -14.97 -11.74
N PHE A 5 2.74 -14.16 -12.73
CA PHE A 5 3.13 -12.75 -12.81
C PHE A 5 2.54 -11.93 -11.66
N TYR A 6 1.25 -12.13 -11.35
CA TYR A 6 0.58 -11.43 -10.24
C TYR A 6 1.15 -11.81 -8.87
N GLN A 7 1.60 -13.06 -8.72
CA GLN A 7 2.20 -13.52 -7.48
C GLN A 7 3.59 -12.89 -7.26
N PHE A 8 4.38 -12.75 -8.33
CA PHE A 8 5.66 -12.04 -8.29
C PHE A 8 5.48 -10.55 -7.96
N VAL A 9 4.54 -9.88 -8.61
CA VAL A 9 4.23 -8.46 -8.37
C VAL A 9 3.79 -8.22 -6.91
N ARG A 10 2.98 -9.12 -6.32
CA ARG A 10 2.60 -9.04 -4.90
C ARG A 10 3.81 -9.17 -3.97
N PHE A 11 4.74 -10.05 -4.31
CA PHE A 11 5.96 -10.23 -3.52
C PHE A 11 6.84 -8.97 -3.55
N VAL A 12 7.02 -8.38 -4.73
CA VAL A 12 7.76 -7.13 -4.90
C VAL A 12 7.06 -5.96 -4.20
N ALA A 13 5.72 -5.90 -4.29
CA ALA A 13 4.91 -4.89 -3.60
C ALA A 13 5.03 -5.00 -2.08
N LEU A 14 4.98 -6.21 -1.50
CA LEU A 14 5.22 -6.43 -0.07
C LEU A 14 6.58 -5.85 0.37
N ILE A 15 7.65 -6.18 -0.37
CA ILE A 15 9.00 -5.70 -0.03
C ILE A 15 9.08 -4.17 -0.17
N GLY A 16 8.53 -3.61 -1.26
CA GLY A 16 8.52 -2.16 -1.49
C GLY A 16 7.75 -1.40 -0.41
N PHE A 17 6.55 -1.86 -0.05
CA PHE A 17 5.74 -1.25 1.01
C PHE A 17 6.34 -1.46 2.40
N GLY A 18 7.02 -2.58 2.65
CA GLY A 18 7.79 -2.79 3.88
C GLY A 18 8.92 -1.79 4.05
N ILE A 19 9.68 -1.52 2.99
CA ILE A 19 10.76 -0.52 2.99
C ILE A 19 10.18 0.90 3.17
N LEU A 20 9.09 1.23 2.48
CA LEU A 20 8.42 2.53 2.62
C LEU A 20 7.83 2.73 4.01
N ALA A 21 7.24 1.70 4.62
CA ALA A 21 6.74 1.75 5.98
C ALA A 21 7.87 1.97 6.99
N TYR A 22 9.02 1.30 6.79
CA TYR A 22 10.21 1.51 7.61
C TYR A 22 10.73 2.94 7.50
N LYS A 23 10.81 3.48 6.28
CA LYS A 23 11.26 4.86 6.02
C LYS A 23 10.30 5.91 6.60
N ALA A 24 8.99 5.66 6.51
CA ALA A 24 7.96 6.50 7.10
C ALA A 24 8.00 6.49 8.64
N ASN A 25 8.34 5.35 9.24
CA ASN A 25 8.58 5.23 10.68
C ASN A 25 9.80 6.07 11.12
N GLU A 26 10.90 6.05 10.34
CA GLU A 26 12.08 6.88 10.59
C GLU A 26 11.76 8.38 10.56
N GLN A 27 10.89 8.82 9.64
CA GLN A 27 10.46 10.22 9.53
C GLN A 27 9.39 10.64 10.55
N ASN A 28 9.07 9.79 11.54
CA ASN A 28 7.99 10.02 12.52
C ASN A 28 6.61 10.26 11.89
N GLN A 29 6.41 9.92 10.62
CA GLN A 29 5.16 10.10 9.90
C GLN A 29 4.25 8.90 10.17
N LYS A 30 3.66 8.88 11.37
CA LYS A 30 2.78 7.81 11.87
C LYS A 30 1.67 7.45 10.87
N THR A 31 1.12 8.45 10.17
CA THR A 31 0.09 8.25 9.15
C THR A 31 0.61 7.44 7.96
N GLU A 32 1.78 7.78 7.42
CA GLU A 32 2.37 7.05 6.28
C GLU A 32 2.84 5.65 6.68
N MET A 33 3.35 5.47 7.90
CA MET A 33 3.69 4.15 8.43
C MET A 33 2.46 3.23 8.50
N ILE A 34 1.31 3.72 8.98
CA ILE A 34 0.06 2.96 9.05
C ILE A 34 -0.44 2.63 7.64
N ILE A 35 -0.37 3.60 6.70
CA ILE A 35 -0.80 3.40 5.31
C ILE A 35 0.07 2.35 4.61
N PHE A 36 1.40 2.49 4.65
CA PHE A 36 2.32 1.54 4.00
C PHE A 36 2.33 0.18 4.70
N GLY A 37 2.19 0.14 6.02
CA GLY A 37 2.02 -1.10 6.78
C GLY A 37 0.72 -1.82 6.42
N GLY A 38 -0.39 -1.09 6.29
CA GLY A 38 -1.67 -1.61 5.81
C GLY A 38 -1.59 -2.14 4.37
N LEU A 39 -0.86 -1.44 3.49
CA LEU A 39 -0.59 -1.87 2.12
C LEU A 39 0.26 -3.13 2.05
N ALA A 40 1.31 -3.23 2.86
CA ALA A 40 2.13 -4.44 2.95
C ALA A 40 1.28 -5.64 3.42
N LEU A 41 0.40 -5.45 4.41
CA LEU A 41 -0.56 -6.46 4.86
C LEU A 41 -1.58 -6.81 3.78
N LEU A 42 -2.04 -5.86 2.98
CA LEU A 42 -2.99 -6.09 1.89
C LEU A 42 -2.35 -6.89 0.75
N PHE A 43 -1.13 -6.55 0.36
CA PHE A 43 -0.39 -7.21 -0.72
C PHE A 43 0.42 -8.43 -0.26
N GLN A 44 0.20 -8.92 0.96
CA GLN A 44 0.97 -10.04 1.47
C GLN A 44 0.79 -11.30 0.59
N PRO A 45 1.88 -11.95 0.16
CA PRO A 45 1.83 -13.14 -0.68
C PRO A 45 1.53 -14.42 0.12
N PHE A 46 1.46 -14.33 1.46
CA PHE A 46 1.36 -15.47 2.37
C PHE A 46 -0.06 -15.99 2.55
N PHE A 47 -1.04 -15.09 2.64
CA PHE A 47 -2.45 -15.47 2.70
C PHE A 47 -3.10 -15.25 1.35
N LYS A 48 -3.49 -16.35 0.67
CA LYS A 48 -4.56 -16.28 -0.34
C LYS A 48 -5.85 -15.94 0.41
N ILE A 49 -6.06 -14.66 0.71
CA ILE A 49 -7.38 -14.22 1.11
C ILE A 49 -8.22 -14.32 -0.16
N ALA A 50 -9.04 -15.37 -0.25
CA ALA A 50 -10.06 -15.54 -1.30
C ALA A 50 -11.21 -14.54 -1.09
N LEU A 51 -10.85 -13.30 -0.79
CA LEU A 51 -11.71 -12.14 -0.88
C LEU A 51 -12.12 -12.07 -2.35
N GLY A 52 -13.40 -12.28 -2.62
CA GLY A 52 -13.95 -12.16 -3.97
C GLY A 52 -13.57 -10.81 -4.59
N ARG A 53 -13.63 -10.71 -5.92
CA ARG A 53 -13.23 -9.51 -6.68
C ARG A 53 -13.80 -8.20 -6.12
N GLU A 54 -15.01 -8.22 -5.56
CA GLU A 54 -15.63 -7.05 -4.91
C GLU A 54 -14.80 -6.51 -3.74
N MET A 55 -14.31 -7.38 -2.85
CA MET A 55 -13.59 -6.93 -1.68
C MET A 55 -12.21 -6.38 -2.04
N TRP A 56 -11.55 -6.93 -3.07
CA TRP A 56 -10.33 -6.35 -3.62
C TRP A 56 -10.58 -4.97 -4.24
N ASN A 57 -11.69 -4.80 -4.99
CA ASN A 57 -12.05 -3.49 -5.54
C ASN A 57 -12.30 -2.46 -4.43
N ILE A 58 -12.97 -2.84 -3.34
CA ILE A 58 -13.18 -1.96 -2.18
C ILE A 58 -11.85 -1.54 -1.56
N ALA A 59 -10.94 -2.51 -1.35
CA ALA A 59 -9.61 -2.22 -0.83
C ALA A 59 -8.81 -1.29 -1.76
N ASP A 60 -8.85 -1.54 -3.08
CA ASP A 60 -8.16 -0.71 -4.08
C ASP A 60 -8.70 0.72 -4.11
N VAL A 61 -10.02 0.91 -3.99
CA VAL A 61 -10.64 2.23 -3.91
C VAL A 61 -10.21 2.98 -2.65
N ILE A 62 -10.19 2.31 -1.49
CA ILE A 62 -9.76 2.92 -0.22
C ILE A 62 -8.28 3.34 -0.31
N VAL A 63 -7.44 2.46 -0.84
CA VAL A 63 -6.01 2.73 -1.07
C VAL A 63 -5.84 3.89 -2.05
N GLY A 64 -6.58 3.91 -3.16
CA GLY A 64 -6.53 4.97 -4.15
C GLY A 64 -6.89 6.33 -3.58
N ILE A 65 -7.95 6.40 -2.77
CA ILE A 65 -8.35 7.65 -2.08
C ILE A 65 -7.25 8.08 -1.10
N GLY A 66 -6.66 7.16 -0.34
CA GLY A 66 -5.57 7.45 0.59
C GLY A 66 -4.31 7.98 -0.11
N LEU A 67 -3.95 7.39 -1.26
CA LEU A 67 -2.81 7.84 -2.07
C LEU A 67 -3.05 9.21 -2.70
N ILE A 68 -4.23 9.46 -3.27
CA ILE A 68 -4.59 10.77 -3.83
C ILE A 68 -4.60 11.84 -2.73
N GLY A 69 -5.20 11.54 -1.57
CA GLY A 69 -5.20 12.43 -0.42
C GLY A 69 -3.78 12.73 0.08
N SER A 70 -2.92 11.72 0.17
CA SER A 70 -1.51 11.91 0.54
C SER A 70 -0.75 12.74 -0.49
N LEU A 71 -0.98 12.53 -1.80
CA LEU A 71 -0.35 13.31 -2.87
C LEU A 71 -0.73 14.80 -2.80
N ILE A 72 -2.01 15.10 -2.52
CA ILE A 72 -2.51 16.48 -2.36
C ILE A 72 -1.94 17.09 -1.07
N MET A 73 -1.91 16.35 0.04
CA MET A 73 -1.37 16.82 1.32
C MET A 73 0.15 17.07 1.27
N ASN A 74 0.92 16.20 0.59
CA ASN A 74 2.38 16.36 0.44
C ASN A 74 2.74 17.56 -0.44
N ARG A 75 1.91 17.94 -1.41
CA ARG A 75 2.13 19.17 -2.18
C ARG A 75 1.98 20.44 -1.35
N THR A 76 1.13 20.43 -0.32
CA THR A 76 0.95 21.57 0.59
C THR A 76 2.12 21.72 1.58
N LYS A 77 2.78 20.61 1.96
CA LYS A 77 3.94 20.65 2.87
C LYS A 77 5.25 21.10 2.22
N SER A 78 5.36 21.02 0.89
CA SER A 78 6.59 21.40 0.15
C SER A 78 6.64 22.90 -0.24
N GLN A 79 5.69 23.72 0.23
CA GLN A 79 5.60 25.16 -0.08
C GLN A 79 5.52 26.04 1.19
N ARG A 80 5.89 25.51 2.37
CA ARG A 80 6.08 26.29 3.60
C ARG A 80 7.46 26.05 4.18
#